data_AF-A0A974PJF3-F1
#
_entry.id   AF-A0A974PJF3-F1
#
_cell.length_a   1.000
_cell.length_b   1.000
_cell.length_c   1.000
_cell.angle_alpha   90.00
_cell.angle_beta   90.00
_cell.angle_gamma   90.00
#
_symmetry.space_group_name_H-M   'P 1'
#
loop_
_entity.id
_entity.type
_entity.pdbx_description
1 polymer ?
#
loop_
_entity_poly.entity_id
_entity_poly.type
_entity_poly.pdbx_seq_one_letter_code
_entity_poly.pdbx_strand_id
1 'polypeptide(L)'
;MSKEQDKKRLYRMERFSQDQLHKLHYEVNVNAKAIGGLPANHTDVGNKRGWLLPFLLGYDDLLWGRWGYWLDILHKGTIIGSGAIPQITWVDTFSDSSVATTKMLSKCLNHHEANIDTFADWLLWGLAAGESYPNISAGLNEHYYKVFDLFLVLDNPTDYLSYLLCEQTGKGYKKGLGYYPTPFNITQLMVSITIGNDDPDVLKRKTVHDPCIGCGAMLLPASNFFLRGSGQDISGIAVKLCKIQMLFYAPWFAKPGEVEGFDEETATIPIVLAEPSRKISAGQLAFSF
;
A
#
# COMPACT_ATOMS: atom_id res chain seq x y z
N MET A 1 -0.29 31.42 -10.67
CA MET A 1 0.53 31.23 -9.45
C MET A 1 1.98 31.07 -9.86
N SER A 2 2.93 31.53 -9.03
CA SER A 2 4.36 31.30 -9.29
C SER A 2 4.72 29.83 -9.01
N LYS A 3 5.76 29.30 -9.67
CA LYS A 3 6.24 27.91 -9.44
C LYS A 3 6.57 27.62 -7.97
N GLU A 4 6.99 28.63 -7.22
CA GLU A 4 7.34 28.49 -5.81
C GLU A 4 6.09 28.38 -4.91
N GLN A 5 5.05 29.15 -5.21
CA GLN A 5 3.76 29.04 -4.53
C GLN A 5 3.09 27.68 -4.80
N ASP A 6 3.21 27.17 -6.03
CA ASP A 6 2.74 25.83 -6.40
C ASP A 6 3.46 24.75 -5.58
N LYS A 7 4.79 24.82 -5.46
CA LYS A 7 5.56 23.87 -4.65
C LYS A 7 5.18 23.94 -3.16
N LYS A 8 5.11 25.13 -2.56
CA LYS A 8 4.71 25.28 -1.16
C LYS A 8 3.34 24.64 -0.90
N ARG A 9 2.37 24.91 -1.79
CA ARG A 9 1.03 24.33 -1.70
C ARG A 9 1.02 22.80 -1.82
N LEU A 10 1.88 22.23 -2.66
CA LEU A 10 1.91 20.78 -2.91
C LEU A 10 2.58 19.99 -1.78
N TYR A 11 3.76 20.43 -1.32
CA TYR A 11 4.54 19.66 -0.36
C TYR A 11 4.18 19.97 1.09
N ARG A 12 3.60 21.14 1.37
CA ARG A 12 3.12 21.54 2.71
C ARG A 12 4.18 21.34 3.80
N MET A 13 5.45 21.60 3.46
CA MET A 13 6.60 21.29 4.31
C MET A 13 6.57 22.02 5.65
N GLU A 14 5.88 23.16 5.71
CA GLU A 14 5.66 23.96 6.91
C GLU A 14 4.90 23.23 8.03
N ARG A 15 4.23 22.11 7.74
CA ARG A 15 3.56 21.30 8.77
C ARG A 15 4.52 20.43 9.58
N PHE A 16 5.78 20.32 9.15
CA PHE A 16 6.79 19.51 9.82
C PHE A 16 7.77 20.36 10.60
N SER A 17 8.17 19.88 11.79
CA SER A 17 9.21 20.54 12.58
C SER A 17 10.58 20.37 11.94
N GLN A 18 11.54 21.24 12.31
CA GLN A 18 12.92 21.11 11.86
C GLN A 18 13.54 19.77 12.27
N ASP A 19 13.22 19.28 13.47
CA ASP A 19 13.71 17.99 13.95
C ASP A 19 13.19 16.82 13.10
N GLN A 20 11.92 16.86 12.68
CA GLN A 20 11.36 15.87 11.78
C GLN A 20 12.06 15.88 10.41
N LEU A 21 12.35 17.06 9.87
CA LEU A 21 13.05 17.19 8.59
C LEU A 21 14.52 16.77 8.68
N HIS A 22 15.19 17.06 9.80
CA HIS A 22 16.54 16.55 10.07
C HIS A 22 16.56 15.03 10.21
N LYS A 23 15.57 14.46 10.93
CA LYS A 23 15.39 13.01 11.07
C LYS A 23 15.18 12.35 9.72
N LEU A 24 14.28 12.88 8.90
CA LEU A 24 14.05 12.41 7.52
C LEU A 24 15.36 12.34 6.72
N HIS A 25 16.12 13.44 6.70
CA HIS A 25 17.38 13.49 5.96
C HIS A 25 18.38 12.45 6.49
N TYR A 26 18.47 12.30 7.82
CA TYR A 26 19.32 11.29 8.44
C TYR A 26 18.90 9.86 8.03
N GLU A 27 17.62 9.52 8.14
CA GLU A 27 17.11 8.18 7.83
C GLU A 27 17.28 7.81 6.36
N VAL A 28 17.00 8.73 5.43
CA VAL A 28 17.24 8.51 4.00
C VAL A 28 18.71 8.17 3.75
N ASN A 29 19.65 8.89 4.40
CA ASN A 29 21.07 8.62 4.25
C ASN A 29 21.52 7.30 4.88
N VAL A 30 20.98 6.93 6.05
CA VAL A 30 21.28 5.65 6.70
C VAL A 30 20.77 4.48 5.86
N ASN A 31 19.51 4.55 5.43
CA ASN A 31 18.90 3.52 4.58
C ASN A 31 19.60 3.43 3.22
N ALA A 32 20.03 4.56 2.65
CA ALA A 32 20.82 4.57 1.42
C ALA A 32 22.15 3.84 1.59
N LYS A 33 22.88 4.04 2.69
CA LYS A 33 24.14 3.33 2.95
C LYS A 33 23.95 1.82 2.98
N ALA A 34 22.84 1.34 3.56
CA ALA A 34 22.52 -0.10 3.62
C ALA A 34 22.38 -0.76 2.23
N ILE A 35 22.04 0.02 1.20
CA ILE A 35 21.90 -0.46 -0.19
C ILE A 35 23.06 -0.06 -1.11
N GLY A 36 24.21 0.37 -0.56
CA GLY A 36 25.36 0.81 -1.36
C GLY A 36 25.25 2.24 -1.91
N GLY A 37 24.46 3.08 -1.25
CA GLY A 37 24.23 4.49 -1.56
C GLY A 37 23.17 4.74 -2.62
N LEU A 38 22.69 5.98 -2.73
CA LEU A 38 21.74 6.40 -3.77
C LEU A 38 22.40 6.49 -5.17
N PRO A 39 21.63 6.36 -6.26
CA PRO A 39 22.12 6.65 -7.60
C PRO A 39 22.55 8.12 -7.69
N ALA A 40 23.70 8.40 -8.31
CA ALA A 40 24.17 9.78 -8.45
C ALA A 40 23.38 10.55 -9.52
N ASN A 41 22.80 9.82 -10.47
CA ASN A 41 21.97 10.33 -11.55
C ASN A 41 21.09 9.19 -12.12
N HIS A 42 20.28 9.49 -13.15
CA HIS A 42 19.40 8.51 -13.77
C HIS A 42 20.15 7.31 -14.38
N THR A 43 21.37 7.46 -14.93
CA THR A 43 22.09 6.34 -15.56
C THR A 43 22.52 5.27 -14.56
N ASP A 44 22.68 5.63 -13.30
CA ASP A 44 23.07 4.70 -12.23
C ASP A 44 21.90 3.84 -11.73
N VAL A 45 20.65 4.24 -12.01
CA VAL A 45 19.44 3.55 -11.53
C VAL A 45 19.43 2.07 -11.93
N GLY A 46 19.93 1.75 -13.13
CA GLY A 46 19.99 0.38 -13.64
C GLY A 46 20.87 -0.57 -12.83
N ASN A 47 21.83 -0.03 -12.07
CA ASN A 47 22.75 -0.81 -11.23
C ASN A 47 22.34 -0.80 -9.75
N LYS A 48 21.28 -0.09 -9.38
CA LYS A 48 20.88 0.13 -7.99
C LYS A 48 19.45 -0.32 -7.72
N ARG A 49 19.24 -1.62 -7.68
CA ARG A 49 17.98 -2.22 -7.24
C ARG A 49 17.62 -1.73 -5.83
N GLY A 50 16.38 -1.31 -5.62
CA GLY A 50 15.94 -0.83 -4.31
C GLY A 50 16.25 0.64 -4.00
N TRP A 51 16.71 1.43 -4.97
CA TRP A 51 17.08 2.83 -4.76
C TRP A 51 15.95 3.75 -4.25
N LEU A 52 14.67 3.37 -4.42
CA LEU A 52 13.53 4.10 -3.87
C LEU A 52 13.25 3.77 -2.40
N LEU A 53 13.75 2.63 -1.87
CA LEU A 53 13.47 2.21 -0.49
C LEU A 53 13.90 3.23 0.57
N PRO A 54 15.08 3.89 0.49
CA PRO A 54 15.46 4.90 1.47
C PRO A 54 14.46 6.06 1.55
N PHE A 55 13.92 6.47 0.40
CA PHE A 55 12.90 7.51 0.32
C PHE A 55 11.55 7.00 0.84
N LEU A 56 11.13 5.79 0.45
CA LEU A 56 9.89 5.18 0.95
C LEU A 56 9.89 5.11 2.48
N LEU A 57 10.95 4.58 3.08
CA LEU A 57 11.05 4.41 4.53
C LEU A 57 11.08 5.76 5.26
N GLY A 58 11.90 6.70 4.79
CA GLY A 58 11.99 8.01 5.44
C GLY A 58 10.72 8.85 5.29
N TYR A 59 10.07 8.83 4.11
CA TYR A 59 8.80 9.53 3.92
C TYR A 59 7.67 8.87 4.68
N ASP A 60 7.61 7.55 4.75
CA ASP A 60 6.61 6.85 5.54
C ASP A 60 6.77 7.14 7.04
N ASP A 61 7.99 7.12 7.60
CA ASP A 61 8.23 7.50 9.00
C ASP A 61 7.73 8.92 9.31
N LEU A 62 7.93 9.86 8.37
CA LEU A 62 7.45 11.23 8.49
C LEU A 62 5.91 11.35 8.41
N LEU A 63 5.24 10.44 7.71
CA LEU A 63 3.82 10.56 7.34
C LEU A 63 2.90 9.60 8.11
N TRP A 64 3.15 8.29 8.03
CA TRP A 64 2.20 7.25 8.45
C TRP A 64 2.81 6.21 9.41
N GLY A 65 4.12 6.03 9.42
CA GLY A 65 4.85 5.12 10.32
C GLY A 65 4.52 3.63 10.13
N ARG A 66 3.99 3.23 8.97
CA ARG A 66 3.52 1.86 8.73
C ARG A 66 4.66 0.88 8.48
N TRP A 67 5.71 1.31 7.79
CA TRP A 67 6.91 0.52 7.59
C TRP A 67 7.64 0.30 8.91
N GLY A 68 7.83 1.35 9.73
CA GLY A 68 8.41 1.21 11.07
C GLY A 68 7.63 0.21 11.92
N TYR A 69 6.31 0.39 12.00
CA TYR A 69 5.41 -0.54 12.69
C TYR A 69 5.55 -2.00 12.22
N TRP A 70 5.57 -2.23 10.90
CA TRP A 70 5.68 -3.58 10.37
C TRP A 70 7.06 -4.21 10.55
N LEU A 71 8.13 -3.43 10.37
CA LEU A 71 9.50 -3.90 10.58
C LEU A 71 9.73 -4.27 12.06
N ASP A 72 9.15 -3.53 13.00
CA ASP A 72 9.20 -3.88 14.43
C ASP A 72 8.50 -5.20 14.72
N ILE A 73 7.34 -5.45 14.11
CA ILE A 73 6.63 -6.73 14.23
C ILE A 73 7.47 -7.88 13.66
N LEU A 74 8.04 -7.69 12.46
CA LEU A 74 8.90 -8.69 11.84
C LEU A 74 10.14 -8.98 12.70
N HIS A 75 10.73 -7.95 13.30
CA HIS A 75 11.87 -8.11 14.20
C HIS A 75 11.51 -8.87 15.48
N LYS A 76 10.32 -8.60 16.05
CA LYS A 76 9.81 -9.30 17.24
C LYS A 76 9.31 -10.71 16.94
N GLY A 77 8.96 -11.01 15.69
CA GLY A 77 8.36 -12.28 15.28
C GLY A 77 6.90 -12.45 15.72
N THR A 78 6.24 -11.40 16.22
CA THR A 78 4.86 -11.48 16.74
C THR A 78 4.15 -10.14 16.66
N ILE A 79 2.83 -10.17 16.45
CA ILE A 79 1.98 -8.97 16.53
C ILE A 79 1.57 -8.63 17.98
N ILE A 80 1.88 -9.51 18.95
CA ILE A 80 1.51 -9.30 20.35
C ILE A 80 2.28 -8.08 20.90
N GLY A 81 1.56 -7.13 21.49
CA GLY A 81 2.16 -5.89 21.99
C GLY A 81 2.63 -4.93 20.91
N SER A 82 2.20 -5.09 19.65
CA SER A 82 2.53 -4.13 18.57
C SER A 82 1.79 -2.79 18.71
N GLY A 83 0.72 -2.73 19.52
CA GLY A 83 -0.17 -1.57 19.59
C GLY A 83 -1.17 -1.53 18.44
N ALA A 84 -1.75 -0.35 18.22
CA ALA A 84 -2.70 -0.10 17.15
C ALA A 84 -2.01 0.02 15.79
N ILE A 85 -2.66 -0.45 14.72
CA ILE A 85 -2.18 -0.24 13.35
C ILE A 85 -2.15 1.26 13.06
N PRO A 86 -1.03 1.83 12.57
CA PRO A 86 -0.98 3.23 12.17
C PRO A 86 -2.01 3.53 11.08
N GLN A 87 -2.85 4.54 11.31
CA GLN A 87 -3.99 4.84 10.45
C GLN A 87 -3.59 5.76 9.31
N ILE A 88 -3.94 5.39 8.07
CA ILE A 88 -3.91 6.32 6.94
C ILE A 88 -5.25 7.04 6.87
N THR A 89 -5.18 8.37 6.77
CA THR A 89 -6.32 9.19 6.38
C THR A 89 -6.31 9.33 4.87
N TRP A 90 -7.14 8.52 4.22
CA TRP A 90 -7.26 8.48 2.76
C TRP A 90 -7.84 9.79 2.21
N VAL A 91 -7.25 10.33 1.15
CA VAL A 91 -7.72 11.56 0.51
C VAL A 91 -8.79 11.27 -0.53
N ASP A 92 -9.72 12.22 -0.69
CA ASP A 92 -10.70 12.17 -1.78
C ASP A 92 -9.98 12.23 -3.13
N THR A 93 -10.39 11.36 -4.06
CA THR A 93 -9.78 11.22 -5.39
C THR A 93 -9.80 12.53 -6.19
N PHE A 94 -10.75 13.43 -5.92
CA PHE A 94 -10.94 14.69 -6.63
C PHE A 94 -10.40 15.92 -5.86
N SER A 95 -9.73 15.72 -4.72
CA SER A 95 -9.07 16.80 -4.00
C SER A 95 -7.97 17.46 -4.83
N ASP A 96 -7.68 18.73 -4.56
CA ASP A 96 -6.63 19.49 -5.26
C ASP A 96 -5.27 18.79 -5.24
N SER A 97 -4.94 18.14 -4.11
CA SER A 97 -3.66 17.47 -3.92
C SER A 97 -3.62 16.11 -4.61
N SER A 98 -4.70 15.33 -4.57
CA SER A 98 -4.78 14.07 -5.34
C SER A 98 -4.75 14.32 -6.84
N VAL A 99 -5.44 15.36 -7.33
CA VAL A 99 -5.41 15.76 -8.74
C VAL A 99 -3.99 16.14 -9.19
N ALA A 100 -3.21 16.79 -8.32
CA ALA A 100 -1.83 17.12 -8.62
C ALA A 100 -0.94 15.86 -8.70
N THR A 101 -1.10 14.91 -7.78
CA THR A 101 -0.40 13.62 -7.82
C THR A 101 -0.78 12.81 -9.05
N THR A 102 -2.07 12.74 -9.40
CA THR A 102 -2.55 12.10 -10.64
C THR A 102 -1.89 12.73 -11.86
N LYS A 103 -1.81 14.07 -11.94
CA LYS A 103 -1.11 14.75 -13.05
C LYS A 103 0.37 14.39 -13.13
N MET A 104 1.06 14.20 -12.01
CA MET A 104 2.46 13.74 -11.98
C MET A 104 2.57 12.32 -12.54
N LEU A 105 1.69 11.41 -12.12
CA LEU A 105 1.67 10.03 -12.61
C LEU A 105 1.31 9.96 -14.11
N SER A 106 0.32 10.72 -14.56
CA SER A 106 0.00 10.83 -16.00
C SER A 106 1.17 11.38 -16.81
N LYS A 107 1.96 12.32 -16.24
CA LYS A 107 3.20 12.81 -16.89
C LYS A 107 4.27 11.73 -16.99
N CYS A 108 4.39 10.82 -16.01
CA CYS A 108 5.30 9.68 -16.13
C CYS A 108 4.96 8.87 -17.40
N LEU A 109 3.67 8.66 -17.68
CA LEU A 109 3.21 7.98 -18.90
C LEU A 109 3.16 8.85 -20.17
N ASN A 110 3.49 10.14 -20.09
CA ASN A 110 3.53 11.05 -21.23
C ASN A 110 4.92 11.07 -21.90
N HIS A 111 5.37 9.89 -22.32
CA HIS A 111 6.57 9.70 -23.12
C HIS A 111 6.26 8.65 -24.20
N HIS A 112 6.79 8.82 -25.40
CA HIS A 112 6.42 7.99 -26.56
C HIS A 112 6.71 6.49 -26.38
N GLU A 113 7.71 6.15 -25.56
CA GLU A 113 8.05 4.76 -25.20
C GLU A 113 7.34 4.27 -23.90
N ALA A 114 6.70 5.15 -23.14
CA ALA A 114 6.12 4.79 -21.85
C ALA A 114 4.82 3.98 -22.03
N ASN A 115 4.66 2.97 -21.19
CA ASN A 115 3.38 2.31 -20.97
C ASN A 115 3.27 1.92 -19.49
N ILE A 116 2.10 1.40 -19.10
CA ILE A 116 1.83 1.07 -17.70
C ILE A 116 2.72 -0.06 -17.18
N ASP A 117 3.06 -1.05 -18.02
CA ASP A 117 3.93 -2.17 -17.65
C ASP A 117 5.37 -1.71 -17.42
N THR A 118 5.95 -0.92 -18.32
CA THR A 118 7.33 -0.42 -18.17
C THR A 118 7.48 0.50 -16.97
N PHE A 119 6.45 1.31 -16.68
CA PHE A 119 6.43 2.14 -15.47
C PHE A 119 6.30 1.30 -14.20
N ALA A 120 5.42 0.29 -14.18
CA ALA A 120 5.28 -0.63 -13.06
C ALA A 120 6.58 -1.39 -12.77
N ASP A 121 7.25 -1.91 -13.81
CA ASP A 121 8.51 -2.64 -13.66
C ASP A 121 9.65 -1.73 -13.18
N TRP A 122 9.67 -0.46 -13.60
CA TRP A 122 10.61 0.54 -13.09
C TRP A 122 10.40 0.85 -11.60
N LEU A 123 9.14 0.99 -11.15
CA LEU A 123 8.82 1.15 -9.74
C LEU A 123 9.19 -0.11 -8.93
N LEU A 124 8.87 -1.31 -9.43
CA LEU A 124 9.23 -2.56 -8.78
C LEU A 124 10.75 -2.74 -8.66
N TRP A 125 11.52 -2.33 -9.67
CA TRP A 125 12.99 -2.31 -9.59
C TRP A 125 13.47 -1.33 -8.50
N GLY A 126 12.95 -0.11 -8.51
CA GLY A 126 13.27 0.92 -7.52
C GLY A 126 12.90 0.51 -6.09
N LEU A 127 11.84 -0.29 -5.91
CA LEU A 127 11.38 -0.77 -4.61
C LEU A 127 11.93 -2.15 -4.21
N ALA A 128 12.90 -2.70 -4.95
CA ALA A 128 13.45 -4.05 -4.72
C ALA A 128 12.35 -5.15 -4.65
N ALA A 129 11.30 -4.98 -5.44
CA ALA A 129 10.17 -5.90 -5.54
C ALA A 129 10.11 -6.63 -6.89
N GLY A 130 10.84 -6.15 -7.89
CA GLY A 130 11.15 -6.83 -9.15
C GLY A 130 12.49 -7.57 -9.09
N GLU A 131 12.68 -8.56 -9.97
CA GLU A 131 13.87 -9.41 -10.01
C GLU A 131 14.94 -8.88 -10.96
N SER A 132 14.53 -8.29 -12.08
CA SER A 132 15.41 -7.77 -13.12
C SER A 132 15.14 -6.29 -13.39
N TYR A 133 16.16 -5.60 -13.92
CA TYR A 133 16.00 -4.23 -14.39
C TYR A 133 15.03 -4.22 -15.59
N PRO A 134 14.05 -3.31 -15.65
CA PRO A 134 13.11 -3.22 -16.76
C PRO A 134 13.82 -2.97 -18.09
N ASN A 135 13.29 -3.56 -19.17
CA ASN A 135 13.76 -3.27 -20.52
C ASN A 135 13.24 -1.92 -20.99
N ILE A 136 13.92 -0.84 -20.61
CA ILE A 136 13.62 0.55 -20.98
C ILE A 136 14.85 1.27 -21.51
N SER A 137 14.64 2.23 -22.42
CA SER A 137 15.73 3.06 -22.92
C SER A 137 16.27 4.01 -21.84
N ALA A 138 17.49 4.51 -22.05
CA ALA A 138 18.09 5.52 -21.17
C ALA A 138 17.24 6.79 -21.09
N GLY A 139 16.61 7.20 -22.21
CA GLY A 139 15.73 8.37 -22.27
C GLY A 139 14.43 8.16 -21.50
N LEU A 140 13.80 6.99 -21.61
CA LEU A 140 12.61 6.66 -20.83
C LEU A 140 12.91 6.59 -19.32
N ASN A 141 14.04 5.99 -18.94
CA ASN A 141 14.49 5.98 -17.54
C ASN A 141 14.76 7.39 -17.00
N GLU A 142 15.42 8.26 -17.78
CA GLU A 142 15.65 9.66 -17.41
C GLU A 142 14.33 10.41 -17.19
N HIS A 143 13.35 10.18 -18.07
CA HIS A 143 12.02 10.76 -17.97
C HIS A 143 11.33 10.34 -16.66
N TYR A 144 11.27 9.03 -16.36
CA TYR A 144 10.70 8.56 -15.09
C TYR A 144 11.45 9.15 -13.89
N TYR A 145 12.78 9.12 -13.89
CA TYR A 145 13.61 9.63 -12.80
C TYR A 145 13.39 11.11 -12.51
N LYS A 146 13.13 11.94 -13.53
CA LYS A 146 12.89 13.38 -13.38
C LYS A 146 11.45 13.73 -12.99
N VAL A 147 10.49 12.91 -13.38
CA VAL A 147 9.06 13.24 -13.25
C VAL A 147 8.44 12.59 -12.02
N PHE A 148 8.82 11.35 -11.70
CA PHE A 148 8.20 10.61 -10.60
C PHE A 148 8.60 11.20 -9.25
N ASP A 149 7.59 11.45 -8.42
CA ASP A 149 7.77 11.94 -7.05
C ASP A 149 7.02 11.04 -6.06
N LEU A 150 7.77 10.24 -5.33
CA LEU A 150 7.23 9.33 -4.33
C LEU A 150 6.58 10.06 -3.15
N PHE A 151 7.09 11.23 -2.75
CA PHE A 151 6.54 11.97 -1.62
C PHE A 151 5.09 12.37 -1.89
N LEU A 152 4.78 12.84 -3.10
CA LEU A 152 3.41 13.24 -3.47
C LEU A 152 2.41 12.08 -3.42
N VAL A 153 2.87 10.87 -3.74
CA VAL A 153 2.06 9.64 -3.66
C VAL A 153 1.74 9.34 -2.20
N LEU A 154 2.78 9.29 -1.35
CA LEU A 154 2.63 8.96 0.06
C LEU A 154 1.85 10.03 0.84
N ASP A 155 2.08 11.31 0.55
CA ASP A 155 1.43 12.44 1.25
C ASP A 155 -0.06 12.60 0.89
N ASN A 156 -0.47 12.07 -0.26
CA ASN A 156 -1.85 12.18 -0.74
C ASN A 156 -2.41 10.78 -1.00
N PRO A 157 -2.57 9.94 0.02
CA PRO A 157 -2.84 8.52 -0.17
C PRO A 157 -4.25 8.29 -0.75
N THR A 158 -4.30 7.67 -1.92
CA THR A 158 -5.53 7.19 -2.58
C THR A 158 -5.18 6.12 -3.62
N ASP A 159 -6.18 5.56 -4.28
CA ASP A 159 -6.05 4.47 -5.25
C ASP A 159 -5.65 4.97 -6.66
N TYR A 160 -4.45 5.55 -6.78
CA TYR A 160 -4.02 6.13 -8.06
C TYR A 160 -3.85 5.12 -9.18
N LEU A 161 -3.30 3.94 -8.89
CA LEU A 161 -2.85 3.03 -9.95
C LEU A 161 -4.04 2.32 -10.63
N SER A 162 -5.16 2.15 -9.93
CA SER A 162 -6.43 1.74 -10.52
C SER A 162 -6.91 2.71 -11.59
N TYR A 163 -6.99 4.00 -11.28
CA TYR A 163 -7.46 5.00 -12.25
C TYR A 163 -6.49 5.12 -13.41
N LEU A 164 -5.18 5.08 -13.15
CA LEU A 164 -4.17 5.11 -14.20
C LEU A 164 -4.31 3.92 -15.16
N LEU A 165 -4.51 2.70 -14.65
CA LEU A 165 -4.76 1.52 -15.48
C LEU A 165 -6.07 1.62 -16.27
N CYS A 166 -7.15 2.13 -15.64
CA CYS A 166 -8.42 2.39 -16.31
C CYS A 166 -8.24 3.34 -17.50
N GLU A 167 -7.50 4.44 -17.32
CA GLU A 167 -7.22 5.40 -18.40
C GLU A 167 -6.37 4.81 -19.53
N GLN A 168 -5.38 3.99 -19.22
CA GLN A 168 -4.52 3.37 -20.24
C GLN A 168 -5.26 2.26 -21.01
N THR A 169 -6.13 1.50 -20.36
CA THR A 169 -6.89 0.40 -20.98
C THR A 169 -8.14 0.89 -21.73
N GLY A 170 -8.70 2.04 -21.34
CA GLY A 170 -9.85 2.67 -22.00
C GLY A 170 -9.54 3.31 -23.37
N LYS A 171 -8.26 3.34 -23.80
CA LYS A 171 -7.84 3.89 -25.10
C LYS A 171 -7.78 2.80 -26.18
N GLY A 172 -8.32 3.10 -27.37
CA GLY A 172 -8.19 2.25 -28.56
C GLY A 172 -9.04 0.98 -28.58
N TYR A 173 -8.57 -0.07 -29.27
CA TYR A 173 -9.31 -1.33 -29.51
C TYR A 173 -9.60 -2.15 -28.23
N LYS A 174 -8.91 -1.86 -27.12
CA LYS A 174 -9.09 -2.55 -25.82
C LYS A 174 -10.31 -2.10 -25.01
N LYS A 175 -11.13 -1.20 -25.55
CA LYS A 175 -12.32 -0.61 -24.88
C LYS A 175 -13.35 -1.63 -24.38
N GLY A 176 -13.43 -2.82 -25.00
CA GLY A 176 -14.34 -3.90 -24.59
C GLY A 176 -13.80 -4.86 -23.51
N LEU A 177 -12.51 -4.79 -23.19
CA LEU A 177 -11.82 -5.62 -22.18
C LEU A 177 -11.26 -4.77 -21.02
N GLY A 178 -11.81 -3.55 -20.85
CA GLY A 178 -11.26 -2.51 -19.97
C GLY A 178 -11.18 -2.92 -18.50
N TYR A 179 -10.25 -2.29 -17.77
CA TYR A 179 -10.17 -2.37 -16.32
C TYR A 179 -11.11 -1.32 -15.71
N TYR A 180 -12.04 -1.74 -14.85
CA TYR A 180 -13.03 -0.88 -14.21
C TYR A 180 -12.82 -0.91 -12.69
N PRO A 181 -12.13 0.08 -12.11
CA PRO A 181 -11.92 0.09 -10.67
C PRO A 181 -13.21 0.47 -9.94
N THR A 182 -13.45 -0.19 -8.81
CA THR A 182 -14.43 0.27 -7.84
C THR A 182 -14.02 1.66 -7.35
N PRO A 183 -14.87 2.69 -7.46
CA PRO A 183 -14.53 4.03 -7.00
C PRO A 183 -14.06 4.03 -5.55
N PHE A 184 -12.98 4.76 -5.24
CA PHE A 184 -12.28 4.57 -3.97
C PHE A 184 -13.14 4.89 -2.74
N ASN A 185 -13.99 5.89 -2.81
CA ASN A 185 -14.98 6.19 -1.76
C ASN A 185 -15.96 5.04 -1.51
N ILE A 186 -16.33 4.28 -2.55
CA ILE A 186 -17.18 3.08 -2.42
C ILE A 186 -16.39 1.96 -1.75
N THR A 187 -15.10 1.80 -2.06
CA THR A 187 -14.26 0.80 -1.38
C THR A 187 -14.14 1.10 0.12
N GLN A 188 -13.95 2.37 0.50
CA GLN A 188 -13.92 2.80 1.90
C GLN A 188 -15.25 2.51 2.61
N LEU A 189 -16.38 2.79 1.95
CA LEU A 189 -17.70 2.45 2.48
C LEU A 189 -17.87 0.94 2.68
N MET A 190 -17.52 0.13 1.68
CA MET A 190 -17.64 -1.33 1.76
C MET A 190 -16.78 -1.93 2.86
N VAL A 191 -15.55 -1.44 3.04
CA VAL A 191 -14.69 -1.84 4.16
C VAL A 191 -15.32 -1.42 5.49
N SER A 192 -15.82 -0.20 5.59
CA SER A 192 -16.47 0.30 6.82
C SER A 192 -17.68 -0.55 7.23
N ILE A 193 -18.50 -0.99 6.26
CA ILE A 193 -19.61 -1.91 6.50
C ILE A 193 -19.09 -3.29 6.94
N THR A 194 -17.99 -3.76 6.35
CA THR A 194 -17.42 -5.10 6.61
C THR A 194 -16.83 -5.22 8.01
N ILE A 195 -16.18 -4.17 8.50
CA ILE A 195 -15.61 -4.16 9.86
C ILE A 195 -16.68 -3.91 10.93
N GLY A 196 -17.78 -3.23 10.59
CA GLY A 196 -18.85 -2.90 11.53
C GLY A 196 -18.34 -2.13 12.74
N ASN A 197 -18.71 -2.61 13.94
CA ASN A 197 -18.25 -2.09 15.23
C ASN A 197 -17.30 -3.07 15.94
N ASP A 198 -16.65 -3.96 15.18
CA ASP A 198 -15.71 -4.94 15.76
C ASP A 198 -14.54 -4.21 16.44
N ASP A 199 -14.00 -4.86 17.48
CA ASP A 199 -12.79 -4.40 18.17
C ASP A 199 -11.59 -4.35 17.20
N PRO A 200 -10.90 -3.21 17.06
CA PRO A 200 -9.68 -3.08 16.25
C PRO A 200 -8.61 -4.14 16.56
N ASP A 201 -8.46 -4.56 17.81
CA ASP A 201 -7.47 -5.58 18.18
C ASP A 201 -7.86 -6.99 17.71
N VAL A 202 -9.16 -7.25 17.57
CA VAL A 202 -9.69 -8.48 16.96
C VAL A 202 -9.55 -8.41 15.44
N LEU A 203 -9.95 -7.29 14.82
CA LEU A 203 -9.84 -7.07 13.37
C LEU A 203 -8.39 -7.24 12.88
N LYS A 204 -7.42 -6.73 13.64
CA LYS A 204 -5.98 -6.85 13.37
C LYS A 204 -5.53 -8.30 13.14
N ARG A 205 -6.18 -9.26 13.79
CA ARG A 205 -5.88 -10.71 13.71
C ARG A 205 -6.63 -11.41 12.58
N LYS A 206 -7.74 -10.85 12.12
CA LYS A 206 -8.54 -11.42 11.03
C LYS A 206 -7.80 -11.32 9.69
N THR A 207 -8.27 -12.11 8.73
CA THR A 207 -7.78 -12.11 7.35
C THR A 207 -8.83 -11.49 6.44
N VAL A 208 -8.42 -10.54 5.59
CA VAL A 208 -9.25 -10.03 4.50
C VAL A 208 -8.90 -10.74 3.19
N HIS A 209 -9.90 -11.04 2.35
CA HIS A 209 -9.68 -11.68 1.05
C HIS A 209 -10.43 -10.94 -0.06
N ASP A 210 -9.75 -10.65 -1.16
CA ASP A 210 -10.36 -10.11 -2.39
C ASP A 210 -10.05 -11.01 -3.60
N PRO A 211 -11.03 -11.82 -4.09
CA PRO A 211 -10.80 -12.78 -5.16
C PRO A 211 -10.68 -12.15 -6.55
N CYS A 212 -10.93 -10.85 -6.68
CA CYS A 212 -10.86 -10.07 -7.92
C CYS A 212 -10.21 -8.71 -7.63
N ILE A 213 -9.01 -8.75 -7.07
CA ILE A 213 -8.40 -7.63 -6.35
C ILE A 213 -8.08 -6.41 -7.23
N GLY A 214 -7.94 -6.59 -8.54
CA GLY A 214 -7.48 -5.54 -9.44
C GLY A 214 -6.15 -4.95 -8.97
N CYS A 215 -6.09 -3.62 -8.85
CA CYS A 215 -4.94 -2.91 -8.30
C CYS A 215 -4.98 -2.77 -6.77
N GLY A 216 -5.89 -3.46 -6.06
CA GLY A 216 -5.93 -3.47 -4.60
C GLY A 216 -6.80 -2.38 -3.96
N ALA A 217 -7.71 -1.77 -4.71
CA ALA A 217 -8.57 -0.67 -4.25
C ALA A 217 -9.27 -0.96 -2.90
N MET A 218 -9.76 -2.20 -2.72
CA MET A 218 -10.40 -2.66 -1.48
C MET A 218 -9.40 -2.93 -0.35
N LEU A 219 -8.23 -3.49 -0.66
CA LEU A 219 -7.21 -3.79 0.36
C LEU A 219 -6.56 -2.54 0.94
N LEU A 220 -6.52 -1.43 0.19
CA LEU A 220 -5.99 -0.16 0.68
C LEU A 220 -6.71 0.30 1.97
N PRO A 221 -8.01 0.61 1.98
CA PRO A 221 -8.71 0.98 3.21
C PRO A 221 -8.79 -0.18 4.21
N ALA A 222 -8.86 -1.44 3.76
CA ALA A 222 -8.84 -2.59 4.67
C ALA A 222 -7.54 -2.68 5.48
N SER A 223 -6.42 -2.22 4.92
CA SER A 223 -5.13 -2.22 5.63
C SER A 223 -5.15 -1.41 6.94
N ASN A 224 -6.07 -0.45 7.11
CA ASN A 224 -6.24 0.25 8.39
C ASN A 224 -6.68 -0.70 9.54
N PHE A 225 -7.18 -1.89 9.22
CA PHE A 225 -7.82 -2.79 10.18
C PHE A 225 -7.20 -4.19 10.22
N PHE A 226 -6.67 -4.68 9.10
CA PHE A 226 -6.17 -6.06 8.98
C PHE A 226 -4.67 -6.09 8.69
N LEU A 227 -3.94 -6.98 9.37
CA LEU A 227 -2.53 -7.28 9.07
C LEU A 227 -2.35 -8.51 8.16
N ARG A 228 -3.40 -9.34 7.99
CA ARG A 228 -3.41 -10.45 7.03
C ARG A 228 -4.39 -10.19 5.91
N GLY A 229 -3.91 -10.39 4.69
CA GLY A 229 -4.68 -10.20 3.48
C GLY A 229 -4.25 -11.18 2.42
N SER A 230 -5.18 -11.60 1.59
CA SER A 230 -4.87 -12.30 0.35
C SER A 230 -5.75 -11.76 -0.78
N GLY A 231 -5.24 -11.85 -2.00
CA GLY A 231 -6.03 -11.49 -3.16
C GLY A 231 -5.45 -12.09 -4.42
N GLN A 232 -6.30 -12.18 -5.43
CA GLN A 232 -5.94 -12.72 -6.73
C GLN A 232 -6.63 -11.91 -7.83
N ASP A 233 -5.99 -11.84 -8.99
CA ASP A 233 -6.59 -11.26 -10.18
C ASP A 233 -6.06 -12.00 -11.41
N ILE A 234 -6.87 -12.02 -12.47
CA ILE A 234 -6.46 -12.58 -13.76
C ILE A 234 -5.46 -11.66 -14.50
N SER A 235 -5.49 -10.36 -14.21
CA SER A 235 -4.66 -9.35 -14.84
C SER A 235 -3.31 -9.23 -14.14
N GLY A 236 -2.26 -9.76 -14.77
CA GLY A 236 -0.90 -9.68 -14.24
C GLY A 236 -0.42 -8.25 -13.98
N ILE A 237 -0.77 -7.28 -14.84
CA ILE A 237 -0.44 -5.86 -14.61
C ILE A 237 -1.20 -5.29 -13.42
N ALA A 238 -2.47 -5.65 -13.21
CA ALA A 238 -3.23 -5.20 -12.04
C ALA A 238 -2.60 -5.71 -10.75
N VAL A 239 -2.17 -6.99 -10.72
CA VAL A 239 -1.44 -7.56 -9.57
C VAL A 239 -0.10 -6.84 -9.32
N LYS A 240 0.67 -6.50 -10.36
CA LYS A 240 1.90 -5.69 -10.22
C LYS A 240 1.59 -4.33 -9.58
N LEU A 241 0.57 -3.63 -10.07
CA LEU A 241 0.15 -2.33 -9.53
C LEU A 241 -0.37 -2.47 -8.10
N CYS A 242 -1.13 -3.53 -7.79
CA CYS A 242 -1.55 -3.87 -6.43
C CYS A 242 -0.35 -3.98 -5.50
N LYS A 243 0.67 -4.77 -5.86
CA LYS A 243 1.90 -4.91 -5.07
C LYS A 243 2.59 -3.57 -4.84
N ILE A 244 2.65 -2.70 -5.85
CA ILE A 244 3.23 -1.36 -5.73
C ILE A 244 2.44 -0.50 -4.74
N GLN A 245 1.10 -0.48 -4.82
CA GLN A 245 0.30 0.29 -3.87
C GLN A 245 0.42 -0.25 -2.43
N MET A 246 0.53 -1.58 -2.28
CA MET A 246 0.79 -2.18 -0.97
C MET A 246 2.18 -1.83 -0.44
N LEU A 247 3.21 -1.69 -1.29
CA LEU A 247 4.53 -1.20 -0.86
C LEU A 247 4.45 0.24 -0.36
N PHE A 248 3.60 1.08 -0.97
CA PHE A 248 3.41 2.46 -0.56
C PHE A 248 2.66 2.56 0.78
N TYR A 249 1.61 1.77 0.97
CA TYR A 249 0.65 2.05 2.03
C TYR A 249 0.39 0.90 3.00
N ALA A 250 0.71 -0.34 2.68
CA ALA A 250 0.35 -1.52 3.47
C ALA A 250 1.46 -2.60 3.42
N PRO A 251 2.61 -2.35 4.08
CA PRO A 251 3.80 -3.19 3.95
C PRO A 251 3.58 -4.66 4.32
N TRP A 252 2.68 -4.95 5.27
CA TRP A 252 2.30 -6.31 5.65
C TRP A 252 1.63 -7.12 4.52
N PHE A 253 0.97 -6.45 3.57
CA PHE A 253 0.45 -7.13 2.36
C PHE A 253 1.51 -7.27 1.27
N ALA A 254 2.41 -6.30 1.13
CA ALA A 254 3.44 -6.31 0.08
C ALA A 254 4.63 -7.24 0.38
N LYS A 255 5.03 -7.28 1.65
CA LYS A 255 6.18 -8.02 2.18
C LYS A 255 5.73 -8.75 3.46
N PRO A 256 4.86 -9.76 3.33
CA PRO A 256 4.45 -10.57 4.47
C PRO A 256 5.68 -11.28 5.06
N GLY A 257 5.59 -11.62 6.34
CA GLY A 257 6.59 -12.41 7.05
C GLY A 257 5.92 -13.42 7.96
N GLU A 258 6.72 -14.38 8.43
CA GLU A 258 6.27 -15.39 9.38
C GLU A 258 6.25 -14.76 10.77
N VAL A 259 5.05 -14.42 11.26
CA VAL A 259 4.87 -13.81 12.58
C VAL A 259 3.71 -14.46 13.32
N GLU A 260 3.88 -14.60 14.63
CA GLU A 260 2.89 -15.18 15.54
C GLU A 260 1.84 -14.16 15.99
N GLY A 261 0.82 -14.64 16.72
CA GLY A 261 -0.22 -13.82 17.32
C GLY A 261 -1.44 -13.61 16.43
N PHE A 262 -1.54 -14.32 15.30
CA PHE A 262 -2.76 -14.35 14.51
C PHE A 262 -3.77 -15.42 14.93
N ASP A 263 -3.32 -16.37 15.73
CA ASP A 263 -4.18 -17.37 16.32
C ASP A 263 -5.14 -16.68 17.28
N GLU A 264 -6.42 -17.00 17.15
CA GLU A 264 -7.41 -16.61 18.14
C GLU A 264 -6.99 -17.21 19.49
N GLU A 265 -7.17 -16.46 20.57
CA GLU A 265 -7.55 -17.13 21.82
C GLU A 265 -8.85 -17.87 21.47
N THR A 266 -8.71 -19.12 21.03
CA THR A 266 -9.83 -20.01 20.85
C THR A 266 -10.41 -20.17 22.25
N ALA A 267 -11.36 -19.31 22.60
CA ALA A 267 -12.26 -19.59 23.69
C ALA A 267 -12.87 -20.95 23.34
N THR A 268 -12.40 -21.97 24.04
CA THR A 268 -12.91 -23.32 23.89
C THR A 268 -14.41 -23.22 24.10
N ILE A 269 -15.20 -23.58 23.09
CA ILE A 269 -16.66 -23.56 23.20
C ILE A 269 -17.01 -24.39 24.43
N PRO A 270 -17.50 -23.77 25.52
CA PRO A 270 -17.63 -24.49 26.76
C PRO A 270 -18.74 -25.52 26.59
N ILE A 271 -18.43 -26.75 26.98
CA ILE A 271 -19.40 -27.82 26.99
C ILE A 271 -20.24 -27.65 28.26
N VAL A 272 -21.51 -27.31 28.08
CA VAL A 272 -22.49 -27.11 29.16
C VAL A 272 -23.48 -28.27 29.20
N LEU A 273 -24.20 -28.41 30.31
CA LEU A 273 -25.32 -29.35 30.37
C LEU A 273 -26.49 -28.80 29.54
N ALA A 274 -27.03 -29.62 28.65
CA ALA A 274 -28.18 -29.27 27.83
C ALA A 274 -29.44 -29.10 28.69
N GLU A 275 -30.24 -28.08 28.42
CA GLU A 275 -31.52 -27.91 29.11
C GLU A 275 -32.49 -29.06 28.74
N PRO A 276 -33.12 -29.72 29.72
CA PRO A 276 -34.03 -30.83 29.46
C PRO A 276 -35.20 -30.39 28.57
N SER A 277 -35.43 -31.12 27.48
CA SER A 277 -36.60 -30.92 26.60
C SER A 277 -37.15 -32.28 26.17
N ARG A 278 -38.30 -32.29 25.47
CA ARG A 278 -38.90 -33.55 24.97
C ARG A 278 -37.96 -34.42 24.13
N LYS A 279 -36.85 -33.87 23.61
CA LYS A 279 -35.87 -34.56 22.77
C LYS A 279 -34.46 -34.63 23.38
N ILE A 280 -34.26 -34.10 24.58
CA ILE A 280 -32.93 -34.01 25.22
C ILE A 280 -33.02 -34.63 26.61
N SER A 281 -32.26 -35.71 26.81
CA SER A 281 -32.19 -36.42 28.08
C SER A 281 -31.38 -35.63 29.11
N ALA A 282 -31.72 -35.76 30.39
CA ALA A 282 -30.94 -35.17 31.48
C ALA A 282 -29.49 -35.70 31.46
N GLY A 283 -28.51 -34.80 31.59
CA GLY A 283 -27.08 -35.13 31.55
C GLY A 283 -26.42 -35.09 30.16
N GLN A 284 -27.19 -34.78 29.12
CA GLN A 284 -26.64 -34.59 27.77
C GLN A 284 -25.83 -33.29 27.72
N LEU A 285 -24.66 -33.34 27.06
CA LEU A 285 -23.78 -32.19 26.88
C LEU A 285 -24.20 -31.39 25.63
N ALA A 286 -24.07 -30.07 25.70
CA ALA A 286 -24.32 -29.13 24.61
C ALA A 286 -23.20 -28.10 24.52
N PHE A 287 -23.04 -27.52 23.33
CA PHE A 287 -22.17 -26.38 23.12
C PHE A 287 -22.88 -25.10 23.56
N SER A 288 -22.23 -24.29 24.39
CA SER A 288 -22.67 -22.92 24.69
C SER A 288 -22.21 -22.02 23.54
N PHE A 289 -23.13 -21.68 22.64
CA PHE A 289 -22.94 -20.65 21.63
C PHE A 289 -23.43 -19.30 22.14
#